data_AF-A0A7W1ABA9-F1
#
_entry.id   AF-A0A7W1ABA9-F1
#
_cell.length_a   1.000
_cell.length_b   1.000
_cell.length_c   1.000
_cell.angle_alpha   90.00
_cell.angle_beta   90.00
_cell.angle_gamma   90.00
#
_symmetry.space_group_name_H-M   'P 1'
#
loop_
_entity.id
_entity.type
_entity.pdbx_description
1 polymer ?
#
loop_
_entity_poly.entity_id
_entity_poly.type
_entity_poly.pdbx_seq_one_letter_code
_entity_poly.pdbx_strand_id
1 'polypeptide(L)'
;MISFARGAPAPECLDSELLADCARSAIKGDPSVLAYGSGGGYGPLREWLGARHGVEPGRVVVTNGGLQGFVFYAEELLATRPGRVLVEGPSYDRTLKILARLGAEVVPVSMDAEGLDPDALARELAAGQTSFLYTIPTFQNPSGRTLSTDR
;
A
#
# COMPACT_ATOMS: atom_id res chain seq x y z
N MET A 1 6.66 9.46 -28.40
CA MET A 1 5.31 9.04 -27.97
C MET A 1 5.05 9.67 -26.62
N ILE A 2 3.97 10.43 -26.46
CA ILE A 2 3.55 10.95 -25.13
C ILE A 2 2.73 9.85 -24.47
N SER A 3 3.07 9.46 -23.24
CA SER A 3 2.45 8.33 -22.54
C SER A 3 1.53 8.81 -21.43
N PHE A 4 0.27 8.38 -21.46
CA PHE A 4 -0.70 8.52 -20.37
C PHE A 4 -0.99 7.18 -19.68
N ALA A 5 -0.14 6.17 -19.89
CA ALA A 5 -0.45 4.78 -19.53
C ALA A 5 -0.10 4.40 -18.08
N ARG A 6 0.87 5.07 -17.46
CA ARG A 6 1.36 4.75 -16.11
C ARG A 6 1.52 6.00 -15.27
N GLY A 7 1.21 5.91 -13.98
CA GLY A 7 1.57 6.91 -12.97
C GLY A 7 3.05 6.86 -12.62
N ALA A 8 3.92 7.03 -13.62
CA ALA A 8 5.35 7.21 -13.38
C ALA A 8 5.59 8.63 -12.86
N PRO A 9 6.44 8.81 -11.83
CA PRO A 9 6.86 10.15 -11.40
C PRO A 9 7.48 10.93 -12.56
N ALA A 10 7.34 12.24 -12.53
CA ALA A 10 8.01 13.12 -13.47
C ALA A 10 9.55 13.00 -13.29
N PRO A 11 10.34 12.87 -14.36
CA PRO A 11 11.81 12.72 -14.26
C PRO A 11 12.49 13.83 -13.46
N GLU A 12 12.01 15.05 -13.56
CA GLU A 12 12.51 16.22 -12.85
C GLU A 12 12.31 16.16 -11.32
N CYS A 13 11.42 15.28 -10.83
CA CYS A 13 11.27 15.02 -9.39
C CYS A 13 12.35 14.08 -8.84
N LEU A 14 13.20 13.51 -9.69
CA LEU A 14 14.25 12.55 -9.30
C LEU A 14 15.60 13.27 -9.25
N ASP A 15 15.94 13.83 -8.09
CA ASP A 15 17.24 14.49 -7.87
C ASP A 15 18.37 13.46 -7.76
N SER A 16 18.98 13.15 -8.91
CA SER A 16 20.03 12.13 -9.01
C SER A 16 21.29 12.50 -8.25
N GLU A 17 21.62 13.79 -8.16
CA GLU A 17 22.82 14.26 -7.47
C GLU A 17 22.66 14.10 -5.96
N LEU A 18 21.52 14.56 -5.43
CA LEU A 18 21.19 14.39 -4.02
C LEU A 18 21.17 12.92 -3.62
N LEU A 19 20.54 12.04 -4.42
CA LEU A 19 20.48 10.61 -4.13
C LEU A 19 21.86 9.96 -4.14
N ALA A 20 22.74 10.34 -5.07
CA ALA A 20 24.11 9.83 -5.11
C ALA A 20 24.93 10.26 -3.89
N ASP A 21 24.77 11.51 -3.44
CA ASP A 21 25.44 12.03 -2.25
C ASP A 21 24.92 11.39 -0.97
N CYS A 22 23.60 11.18 -0.86
CA CYS A 22 23.00 10.42 0.24
C CYS A 22 23.57 8.99 0.30
N ALA A 23 23.64 8.29 -0.83
CA ALA A 23 24.20 6.94 -0.88
C ALA A 23 25.68 6.92 -0.46
N ARG A 24 26.48 7.86 -0.96
CA ARG A 24 27.89 8.01 -0.57
C ARG A 24 28.03 8.28 0.92
N SER A 25 27.21 9.16 1.48
CA SER A 25 27.22 9.50 2.90
C SER A 25 26.84 8.31 3.77
N ALA A 26 25.79 7.57 3.40
CA ALA A 26 25.34 6.39 4.13
C ALA A 26 26.44 5.32 4.21
N ILE A 27 27.07 5.00 3.07
CA ILE A 27 28.13 3.98 3.00
C ILE A 27 29.37 4.41 3.80
N LYS A 28 29.77 5.69 3.71
CA LYS A 28 30.92 6.20 4.46
C LYS A 28 30.65 6.28 5.97
N GLY A 29 29.44 6.64 6.36
CA GLY A 29 29.03 6.79 7.76
C GLY A 29 28.86 5.44 8.46
N ASP A 30 28.35 4.44 7.75
CA ASP A 30 28.14 3.09 8.26
C ASP A 30 28.28 2.06 7.13
N PRO A 31 29.45 1.42 6.96
CA PRO A 31 29.64 0.38 5.96
C PRO A 31 28.75 -0.86 6.17
N SER A 32 28.19 -1.07 7.36
CA SER A 32 27.34 -2.22 7.65
C SER A 32 26.00 -2.20 6.89
N VAL A 33 25.61 -1.05 6.33
CA VAL A 33 24.45 -0.92 5.43
C VAL A 33 24.57 -1.78 4.16
N LEU A 34 25.77 -2.27 3.84
CA LEU A 34 26.02 -3.19 2.72
C LEU A 34 25.90 -4.68 3.11
N ALA A 35 25.73 -4.97 4.40
CA ALA A 35 25.59 -6.34 4.91
C ALA A 35 24.11 -6.76 5.02
N TYR A 36 23.87 -7.97 5.51
CA TYR A 36 22.52 -8.43 5.83
C TYR A 36 21.89 -7.57 6.94
N GLY A 37 20.65 -7.13 6.72
CA GLY A 37 19.88 -6.34 7.66
C GLY A 37 18.92 -7.16 8.53
N SER A 38 18.18 -6.47 9.39
CA SER A 38 17.13 -7.07 10.22
C SER A 38 15.85 -7.37 9.42
N GLY A 39 15.07 -8.37 9.85
CA GLY A 39 13.82 -8.73 9.17
C GLY A 39 12.74 -7.63 9.16
N GLY A 40 12.77 -6.70 10.11
CA GLY A 40 11.85 -5.55 10.14
C GLY A 40 12.30 -4.35 9.29
N GLY A 41 13.53 -4.39 8.78
CA GLY A 41 14.16 -3.28 8.05
C GLY A 41 15.20 -2.50 8.85
N TYR A 42 15.70 -1.43 8.25
CA TYR A 42 16.74 -0.56 8.84
C TYR A 42 16.19 0.21 10.06
N GLY A 43 16.83 0.05 11.21
CA GLY A 43 16.37 0.58 12.51
C GLY A 43 16.08 2.08 12.49
N PRO A 44 17.04 2.94 12.11
CA PRO A 44 16.83 4.39 12.05
C PRO A 44 15.67 4.82 11.14
N LEU A 45 15.43 4.09 10.03
CA LEU A 45 14.29 4.37 9.17
C LEU A 45 12.96 4.00 9.86
N ARG A 46 12.91 2.88 10.60
CA ARG A 46 11.73 2.48 11.37
C ARG A 46 11.41 3.48 12.47
N GLU A 47 12.43 4.00 13.15
CA GLU A 47 12.28 5.06 14.16
C GLU A 47 11.72 6.35 13.56
N TRP A 48 12.31 6.80 12.45
CA TRP A 48 11.84 7.99 11.75
C TRP A 48 10.39 7.86 11.25
N LEU A 49 10.05 6.72 10.64
CA LEU A 49 8.68 6.42 10.20
C LEU A 49 7.71 6.35 11.39
N GLY A 50 8.13 5.72 12.49
CA GLY A 50 7.35 5.64 13.71
C GLY A 50 6.99 7.01 14.25
N ALA A 51 7.98 7.89 14.40
CA ALA A 51 7.77 9.27 14.82
C ALA A 51 6.86 10.05 13.85
N ARG A 52 7.06 9.91 12.55
CA ARG A 52 6.24 10.57 11.51
C ARG A 52 4.77 10.17 11.58
N HIS A 53 4.48 8.91 11.88
CA HIS A 53 3.13 8.35 11.86
C HIS A 53 2.52 8.15 13.25
N GLY A 54 3.23 8.53 14.33
CA GLY A 54 2.74 8.39 15.71
C GLY A 54 2.60 6.94 16.17
N VAL A 55 3.51 6.05 15.72
CA VAL A 55 3.50 4.62 16.07
C VAL A 55 4.87 4.17 16.58
N GLU A 56 4.87 3.18 17.47
CA GLU A 56 6.11 2.58 17.97
C GLU A 56 6.94 1.98 16.81
N PRO A 57 8.29 2.15 16.80
CA PRO A 57 9.14 1.62 15.72
C PRO A 57 9.00 0.11 15.52
N GLY A 58 8.70 -0.63 16.60
CA GLY A 58 8.41 -2.07 16.57
C GLY A 58 7.20 -2.45 15.72
N ARG A 59 6.27 -1.51 15.48
CA ARG A 59 5.08 -1.68 14.63
C ARG A 59 5.31 -1.29 13.16
N VAL A 60 6.51 -0.84 12.82
CA VAL A 60 6.90 -0.51 11.44
C VAL A 60 7.68 -1.67 10.83
N VAL A 61 7.27 -2.10 9.64
CA VAL A 61 8.01 -3.04 8.78
C VAL A 61 8.34 -2.34 7.47
N VAL A 62 9.63 -2.28 7.12
CA VAL A 62 10.07 -1.69 5.85
C VAL A 62 9.97 -2.74 4.74
N THR A 63 9.34 -2.37 3.62
CA THR A 63 9.16 -3.25 2.47
C THR A 63 9.78 -2.65 1.21
N ASN A 64 10.11 -3.52 0.25
CA ASN A 64 10.55 -3.18 -1.09
C ASN A 64 9.36 -2.70 -1.94
N GLY A 65 8.81 -1.54 -1.56
CA GLY A 65 7.61 -0.96 -2.15
C GLY A 65 6.31 -1.47 -1.50
N GLY A 66 5.24 -0.70 -1.71
CA GLY A 66 3.94 -0.96 -1.07
C GLY A 66 3.27 -2.27 -1.50
N LEU A 67 3.54 -2.76 -2.72
CA LEU A 67 2.98 -4.03 -3.19
C LEU A 67 3.55 -5.25 -2.45
N GLN A 68 4.82 -5.21 -2.02
CA GLN A 68 5.35 -6.30 -1.18
C GLN A 68 4.66 -6.32 0.18
N GLY A 69 4.45 -5.16 0.80
CA GLY A 69 3.69 -5.06 2.04
C GLY A 69 2.26 -5.55 1.88
N PHE A 70 1.61 -5.24 0.75
CA PHE A 70 0.29 -5.76 0.44
C PHE A 70 0.27 -7.29 0.28
N VAL A 71 1.28 -7.89 -0.38
CA VAL A 71 1.39 -9.36 -0.49
C VAL A 71 1.48 -10.00 0.89
N PHE A 72 2.40 -9.53 1.75
CA PHE A 72 2.54 -10.06 3.10
C PHE A 72 1.25 -9.94 3.92
N TYR A 73 0.59 -8.78 3.82
CA TYR A 73 -0.68 -8.56 4.50
C TYR A 73 -1.78 -9.49 3.99
N ALA A 74 -1.97 -9.56 2.67
CA ALA A 74 -3.04 -10.36 2.08
C ALA A 74 -2.84 -11.86 2.33
N GLU A 75 -1.61 -12.38 2.21
CA GLU A 75 -1.29 -13.78 2.49
C GLU A 75 -1.63 -14.15 3.94
N GLU A 76 -1.18 -13.36 4.91
CA GLU A 76 -1.41 -13.61 6.33
C GLU A 76 -2.91 -13.52 6.68
N LEU A 77 -3.61 -12.50 6.18
CA LEU A 77 -5.02 -12.28 6.48
C LEU A 77 -5.91 -13.35 5.85
N LEU A 78 -5.63 -13.78 4.62
CA LEU A 78 -6.40 -14.85 3.98
C LEU A 78 -6.19 -16.19 4.70
N ALA A 79 -4.99 -16.45 5.22
CA ALA A 79 -4.69 -17.66 5.98
C ALA A 79 -5.36 -17.66 7.37
N THR A 80 -5.33 -16.52 8.08
CA THR A 80 -5.81 -16.42 9.48
C THR A 80 -7.28 -16.04 9.60
N ARG A 81 -7.83 -15.34 8.60
CA ARG A 81 -9.21 -14.86 8.53
C ARG A 81 -9.75 -15.07 7.12
N PRO A 82 -10.03 -16.33 6.73
CA PRO A 82 -10.56 -16.63 5.41
C PRO A 82 -11.92 -15.95 5.20
N GLY A 83 -12.16 -15.51 3.97
CA GLY A 83 -13.38 -14.81 3.60
C GLY A 83 -13.20 -13.99 2.34
N ARG A 84 -14.24 -13.24 1.99
CA ARG A 84 -14.27 -12.37 0.81
C ARG A 84 -13.37 -11.16 1.02
N VAL A 85 -12.70 -10.71 -0.04
CA VAL A 85 -11.93 -9.46 -0.03
C VAL A 85 -12.76 -8.40 -0.73
N LEU A 86 -13.19 -7.40 0.03
CA LEU A 86 -13.94 -6.28 -0.52
C LEU A 86 -12.95 -5.28 -1.13
N VAL A 87 -13.26 -4.78 -2.33
CA VAL A 87 -12.45 -3.78 -3.03
C VAL A 87 -13.36 -2.71 -3.62
N GLU A 88 -12.84 -1.51 -3.84
CA GLU A 88 -13.55 -0.50 -4.63
C GLU A 88 -13.82 -0.98 -6.08
N GLY A 89 -14.98 -0.62 -6.65
CA GLY A 89 -15.30 -0.85 -8.06
C GLY A 89 -15.31 0.46 -8.85
N PRO A 90 -14.30 0.77 -9.69
CA PRO A 90 -13.04 0.05 -9.95
C PRO A 90 -11.95 0.26 -8.87
N SER A 91 -10.90 -0.58 -8.87
CA SER A 91 -9.72 -0.44 -8.00
C SER A 91 -8.40 -0.72 -8.74
N TYR A 92 -7.29 -0.66 -8.01
CA TYR A 92 -5.94 -0.77 -8.55
C TYR A 92 -5.63 -2.16 -9.11
N ASP A 93 -5.31 -2.22 -10.41
CA ASP A 93 -5.11 -3.46 -11.17
C ASP A 93 -4.04 -4.40 -10.56
N ARG A 94 -2.98 -3.86 -9.94
CA ARG A 94 -1.93 -4.67 -9.33
C ARG A 94 -2.40 -5.39 -8.08
N THR A 95 -3.18 -4.72 -7.23
CA THR A 95 -3.82 -5.33 -6.07
C THR A 95 -4.76 -6.44 -6.50
N LEU A 96 -5.60 -6.19 -7.52
CA LEU A 96 -6.51 -7.21 -8.07
C LEU A 96 -5.77 -8.45 -8.61
N LYS A 97 -4.64 -8.25 -9.31
CA LYS A 97 -3.80 -9.36 -9.80
C LYS A 97 -3.15 -10.16 -8.67
N ILE A 98 -2.73 -9.49 -7.59
CA ILE A 98 -2.18 -10.16 -6.41
C ILE A 98 -3.27 -11.02 -5.75
N LEU A 99 -4.44 -10.43 -5.49
CA LEU A 99 -5.57 -11.14 -4.88
C LEU A 99 -6.02 -12.35 -5.72
N ALA A 100 -6.09 -12.20 -7.04
CA ALA A 100 -6.40 -13.31 -7.95
C ALA A 100 -5.35 -14.43 -7.88
N ARG A 101 -4.05 -14.09 -7.79
CA ARG A 101 -2.97 -15.08 -7.63
C ARG A 101 -3.07 -15.81 -6.29
N LEU A 102 -3.53 -15.14 -5.24
CA LEU A 102 -3.76 -15.72 -3.92
C LEU A 102 -5.06 -16.53 -3.84
N GLY A 103 -5.86 -16.59 -4.91
CA GLY A 103 -7.13 -17.31 -4.93
C GLY A 103 -8.23 -16.65 -4.10
N ALA A 104 -8.10 -15.35 -3.80
CA ALA A 104 -9.09 -14.61 -3.03
C ALA A 104 -10.40 -14.43 -3.82
N GLU A 105 -11.54 -14.58 -3.14
CA GLU A 105 -12.83 -14.15 -3.67
C GLU A 105 -12.92 -12.62 -3.56
N VAL A 106 -12.73 -11.92 -4.68
CA VAL A 106 -12.75 -10.45 -4.73
C VAL A 106 -14.15 -9.95 -5.05
N VAL A 107 -14.71 -9.12 -4.17
CA VAL A 107 -16.05 -8.54 -4.31
C VAL A 107 -15.95 -7.03 -4.49
N PRO A 108 -16.37 -6.48 -5.63
CA PRO A 108 -16.36 -5.04 -5.86
C PRO A 108 -17.50 -4.36 -5.09
N VAL A 109 -17.19 -3.28 -4.38
CA VAL A 109 -18.11 -2.39 -3.69
C VAL A 109 -18.27 -1.13 -4.53
N SER A 110 -19.52 -0.69 -4.71
CA SER A 110 -19.83 0.49 -5.53
C SER A 110 -19.16 1.76 -4.97
N MET A 111 -18.89 2.70 -5.87
CA MET A 111 -18.41 4.04 -5.53
C MET A 111 -19.28 5.11 -6.17
N ASP A 112 -19.47 6.23 -5.47
CA ASP A 112 -20.07 7.45 -5.99
C ASP A 112 -19.00 8.55 -6.17
N ALA A 113 -19.43 9.81 -6.36
CA ALA A 113 -18.52 10.94 -6.57
C ALA A 113 -17.54 11.20 -5.41
N GLU A 114 -17.88 10.78 -4.19
CA GLU A 114 -17.03 10.90 -3.01
C GLU A 114 -16.17 9.66 -2.78
N GLY A 115 -16.34 8.60 -3.57
CA GLY A 115 -15.57 7.36 -3.46
C GLY A 115 -16.42 6.21 -2.92
N LEU A 116 -15.86 5.37 -2.04
CA LEU A 116 -16.50 4.15 -1.53
C LEU A 116 -17.88 4.43 -0.93
N ASP A 117 -18.92 3.72 -1.40
CA ASP A 117 -20.30 3.80 -0.88
C ASP A 117 -20.44 3.02 0.44
N PRO A 118 -20.67 3.68 1.60
CA PRO A 118 -20.81 3.03 2.89
C PRO A 118 -22.04 2.13 2.98
N ASP A 119 -23.14 2.47 2.30
CA ASP A 119 -24.34 1.64 2.27
C ASP A 119 -24.11 0.37 1.45
N ALA A 120 -23.40 0.49 0.32
CA ALA A 120 -22.97 -0.69 -0.44
C ALA A 120 -22.00 -1.56 0.37
N LEU A 121 -21.04 -0.94 1.07
CA LEU A 121 -20.11 -1.65 1.94
C LEU A 121 -20.86 -2.40 3.06
N ALA A 122 -21.82 -1.75 3.71
CA ALA A 122 -22.61 -2.35 4.77
C ALA A 122 -23.43 -3.56 4.28
N ARG A 123 -24.02 -3.46 3.08
CA ARG A 123 -24.70 -4.60 2.43
C ARG A 123 -23.76 -5.76 2.20
N GLU A 124 -22.55 -5.51 1.68
CA GLU A 124 -21.57 -6.57 1.45
C GLU A 124 -21.07 -7.19 2.76
N LEU A 125 -20.79 -6.39 3.79
CA LEU A 125 -20.40 -6.91 5.10
C LEU A 125 -21.48 -7.81 5.72
N ALA A 126 -22.76 -7.50 5.51
CA ALA A 126 -23.88 -8.32 5.97
C ALA A 126 -24.08 -9.61 5.16
N ALA A 127 -23.63 -9.65 3.90
CA ALA A 127 -23.84 -10.79 3.00
C ALA A 127 -22.95 -12.01 3.33
N GLY A 128 -21.92 -11.88 4.15
CA GLY A 128 -21.04 -12.99 4.51
C GLY A 128 -19.67 -12.57 5.04
N GLN A 129 -18.90 -13.55 5.49
CA GLN A 129 -17.58 -13.34 6.11
C GLN A 129 -16.64 -12.57 5.16
N THR A 130 -16.13 -11.45 5.66
CA THR A 130 -15.12 -10.63 4.99
C THR A 130 -13.76 -10.89 5.65
N SER A 131 -12.73 -11.08 4.83
CA SER A 131 -11.34 -11.15 5.31
C SER A 131 -10.83 -9.74 5.62
N PHE A 132 -10.85 -8.86 4.61
CA PHE A 132 -10.53 -7.44 4.73
C PHE A 132 -11.13 -6.61 3.59
N LEU A 133 -11.14 -5.28 3.79
CA LEU A 133 -11.43 -4.28 2.77
C LEU A 133 -10.11 -3.68 2.27
N TYR A 134 -9.93 -3.59 0.96
CA TYR A 134 -8.88 -2.78 0.34
C TYR A 134 -9.47 -1.50 -0.26
N THR A 135 -8.99 -0.36 0.21
CA THR A 135 -9.41 0.98 -0.22
C THR A 135 -8.20 1.88 -0.44
N ILE A 136 -8.31 2.82 -1.38
CA ILE A 136 -7.33 3.90 -1.58
C ILE A 136 -8.08 5.21 -1.30
N PRO A 137 -8.11 5.67 -0.03
CA PRO A 137 -9.00 6.75 0.40
C PRO A 137 -8.59 8.12 -0.16
N THR A 138 -7.34 8.28 -0.60
CA THR A 138 -6.78 9.55 -1.10
C THR A 138 -6.24 9.34 -2.50
N PHE A 139 -6.76 10.09 -3.47
CA PHE A 139 -6.41 10.00 -4.90
C PHE A 139 -6.49 8.55 -5.44
N GLN A 140 -7.67 7.95 -5.27
CA GLN A 140 -7.99 6.57 -5.61
C GLN A 140 -7.53 6.19 -7.02
N ASN A 141 -6.85 5.05 -7.18
CA ASN A 141 -6.45 4.57 -8.49
C ASN A 141 -7.49 3.54 -9.00
N PRO A 142 -8.20 3.78 -10.12
CA PRO A 142 -7.89 4.77 -11.17
C PRO A 142 -8.71 6.06 -11.16
N SER A 143 -9.70 6.21 -10.27
CA SER A 143 -10.73 7.26 -10.41
C SER A 143 -10.27 8.69 -10.06
N GLY A 144 -9.18 8.84 -9.31
CA GLY A 144 -8.70 10.09 -8.73
C GLY A 144 -9.53 10.61 -7.55
N ARG A 145 -10.59 9.89 -7.13
CA ARG A 145 -11.48 10.32 -6.05
C ARG A 145 -10.78 10.29 -4.68
N THR A 146 -11.22 11.15 -3.78
CA THR A 146 -10.75 11.21 -2.39
C THR A 146 -11.96 11.22 -1.48
N LEU A 147 -11.97 10.35 -0.48
CA LEU A 147 -13.02 10.33 0.53
C LEU A 147 -12.99 11.64 1.31
N SER A 148 -14.16 12.23 1.55
CA SER A 148 -14.30 13.36 2.47
C SER A 148 -14.07 12.89 3.91
N THR A 149 -13.80 13.81 4.84
CA THR A 149 -13.52 13.43 6.24
C THR A 149 -14.71 12.78 6.94
N ASP A 150 -15.92 13.15 6.55
CA ASP A 150 -17.17 12.60 7.11
C ASP A 150 -17.53 11.22 6.54
N ARG A 151 -16.86 10.81 5.45
CA ARG A 151 -17.14 9.60 4.67
C ARG A 151 -16.41 8.37 5.21
#